data_AF-A0A9E8MLM9-F1
#
_entry.id   AF-A0A9E8MLM9-F1
#
_cell.length_a   1.000
_cell.length_b   1.000
_cell.length_c   1.000
_cell.angle_alpha   90.00
_cell.angle_beta   90.00
_cell.angle_gamma   90.00
#
_symmetry.space_group_name_H-M   'P 1'
#
loop_
_entity.id
_entity.type
_entity.pdbx_description
1 polymer ?
#
loop_
_entity_poly.entity_id
_entity_poly.type
_entity_poly.pdbx_seq_one_letter_code
_entity_poly.pdbx_strand_id
1 'polypeptide(L)' 'MTPIAITFLIGALVIIWGGLAASILVLRRRPERDDYPAGGEPDEREGTGPVERDS' A
#
# COMPACT_ATOMS: atom_id res chain seq x y z
N MET A 1 -19.59 -33.82 5.76
CA MET A 1 -19.51 -32.54 6.48
C MET A 1 -18.13 -31.89 6.39
N THR A 2 -17.02 -32.63 6.48
CA THR A 2 -15.66 -32.08 6.32
C THR A 2 -15.22 -31.71 4.88
N PRO A 3 -15.66 -32.35 3.77
CA PRO A 3 -15.08 -32.08 2.44
C PRO A 3 -15.36 -30.67 1.94
N ILE A 4 -16.56 -30.17 2.23
CA ILE A 4 -16.97 -28.81 1.87
C ILE A 4 -16.11 -27.79 2.63
N ALA A 5 -15.91 -27.99 3.94
CA ALA A 5 -15.08 -27.11 4.76
C ALA A 5 -13.62 -27.06 4.27
N ILE A 6 -13.04 -28.21 3.91
CA ILE A 6 -11.68 -28.28 3.36
C ILE A 6 -11.59 -27.52 2.03
N THR A 7 -12.60 -27.65 1.17
CA THR A 7 -12.65 -26.94 -0.11
C THR A 7 -12.65 -25.43 0.09
N PHE A 8 -13.47 -24.93 1.01
CA PHE A 8 -13.49 -23.51 1.36
C PHE A 8 -12.18 -23.03 1.98
N LEU A 9 -11.56 -23.84 2.84
CA LEU A 9 -10.27 -23.52 3.45
C LEU A 9 -9.17 -23.36 2.37
N ILE A 10 -9.08 -24.33 1.46
CA ILE A 10 -8.12 -24.28 0.35
C ILE A 10 -8.40 -23.08 -0.55
N GLY A 11 -9.67 -22.83 -0.89
CA GLY A 11 -10.07 -21.67 -1.69
C GLY A 11 -9.67 -20.35 -1.02
N ALA A 12 -9.93 -20.20 0.28
CA ALA A 12 -9.53 -19.02 1.03
C ALA A 12 -8.01 -18.83 1.05
N LEU A 13 -7.24 -19.90 1.27
CA LEU A 13 -5.78 -19.86 1.22
C LEU A 13 -5.28 -19.43 -0.16
N VAL A 14 -5.81 -20.01 -1.24
CA VAL A 14 -5.42 -19.65 -2.60
C VAL A 14 -5.77 -18.20 -2.93
N ILE A 15 -6.93 -17.70 -2.49
CA ILE A 15 -7.33 -16.31 -2.73
C ILE A 15 -6.42 -15.34 -1.97
N ILE A 16 -6.19 -15.58 -0.67
CA ILE A 16 -5.39 -14.69 0.17
C ILE A 16 -3.93 -14.68 -0.29
N TRP A 17 -3.32 -15.86 -0.38
CA TRP A 17 -1.91 -15.98 -0.73
C TRP A 17 -1.65 -15.72 -2.21
N GLY A 18 -2.54 -16.17 -3.10
CA GLY A 18 -2.45 -15.90 -4.52
C GLY A 18 -2.66 -14.42 -4.84
N GLY A 19 -3.64 -13.77 -4.20
CA GLY A 19 -3.86 -12.33 -4.32
C GLY A 19 -2.67 -11.51 -3.81
N LEU A 20 -2.10 -11.90 -2.66
CA LEU A 20 -0.90 -11.27 -2.12
C LEU A 20 0.31 -11.44 -3.06
N ALA A 21 0.59 -12.67 -3.50
CA ALA A 21 1.70 -12.96 -4.41
C ALA A 21 1.55 -12.22 -5.75
N ALA A 22 0.33 -12.15 -6.29
CA ALA A 22 0.02 -11.40 -7.49
C ALA A 22 0.24 -9.89 -7.29
N SER A 23 -0.21 -9.34 -6.17
CA SER A 23 0.00 -7.92 -5.82
C SER A 23 1.49 -7.59 -5.72
N ILE A 24 2.27 -8.40 -5.02
CA ILE A 24 3.72 -8.26 -4.92
C ILE A 24 4.37 -8.31 -6.31
N LEU A 25 3.98 -9.26 -7.14
CA LEU A 25 4.55 -9.41 -8.49
C LEU A 25 4.22 -8.21 -9.39
N VAL A 26 2.99 -7.69 -9.31
CA VAL A 26 2.57 -6.49 -10.05
C VAL A 26 3.38 -5.28 -9.59
N LEU A 27 3.51 -5.07 -8.28
CA LEU A 27 4.27 -3.94 -7.73
C LEU A 27 5.75 -4.05 -8.09
N ARG A 28 6.33 -5.26 -7.99
CA ARG A 28 7.73 -5.52 -8.38
C ARG A 28 7.99 -5.23 -9.87
N ARG A 29 7.01 -5.43 -10.74
CA ARG A 29 7.17 -5.16 -12.18
C ARG A 29 7.19 -3.68 -12.53
N ARG A 30 6.70 -2.80 -11.65
CA ARG A 30 6.73 -1.34 -11.81
C ARG A 30 7.06 -0.69 -10.47
N PRO A 31 8.34 -0.73 -10.06
CA PRO A 31 8.76 -0.33 -8.71
C PRO A 31 8.35 1.10 -8.38
N GLU A 32 8.45 2.01 -9.34
CA GLU A 32 8.08 3.42 -9.20
C GLU A 32 7.56 3.93 -10.55
N ARG A 33 6.78 5.01 -10.51
CA ARG A 33 6.35 5.73 -11.71
C ARG A 33 7.41 6.79 -11.97
N ASP A 34 8.17 6.67 -13.06
CA ASP A 34 9.26 7.63 -13.38
C ASP A 34 8.75 9.07 -13.58
N ASP A 35 7.45 9.21 -13.82
CA ASP A 35 6.80 10.46 -14.16
C ASP A 35 5.83 10.86 -13.04
N TYR A 36 6.38 11.52 -12.03
CA TYR A 36 5.61 12.24 -11.02
C TYR A 36 5.41 13.69 -11.50
N PRO A 37 4.21 14.28 -11.32
CA PRO A 37 4.05 15.71 -11.51
C PRO A 37 5.04 16.45 -10.61
N ALA A 38 5.47 17.64 -11.04
CA ALA A 38 6.26 18.51 -10.19
C ALA A 38 5.58 18.62 -8.81
N GLY A 39 6.37 18.46 -7.75
CA GLY A 39 5.90 18.71 -6.39
C GLY A 39 5.23 20.08 -6.31
N GLY A 40 4.27 20.24 -5.39
CA GLY A 40 3.68 21.55 -5.14
C GLY A 40 4.75 22.58 -4.75
N GLU A 41 4.38 23.87 -4.80
CA GLU A 41 5.26 24.93 -4.28
C GLU A 41 5.72 24.56 -2.86
N PRO A 42 7.02 24.72 -2.53
CA PRO A 42 7.51 24.50 -1.18
C PRO A 42 6.63 25.23 -0.18
N ASP A 43 6.12 24.53 0.85
CA ASP A 43 5.40 25.23 1.91
C ASP A 43 6.41 26.12 2.63
N GLU A 44 6.24 27.44 2.54
CA GLU A 44 7.10 28.40 3.26
C GLU A 44 7.07 28.15 4.79
N ARG A 45 6.04 27.45 5.29
CA ARG A 45 5.95 27.01 6.68
C ARG A 45 6.87 25.84 7.02
N GLU A 46 7.38 25.11 6.04
CA GLU A 46 8.26 23.95 6.26
C GLU A 46 9.61 24.38 6.89
N GLY A 47 10.03 25.64 6.69
CA GLY A 47 11.18 26.27 7.36
C GLY A 47 10.84 27.01 8.66
N THR A 48 9.55 27.17 8.99
CA THR A 48 9.11 27.88 10.18
C THR A 48 8.75 26.82 11.23
N GLY A 49 9.56 26.71 12.28
CA GLY A 49 9.32 25.76 13.37
C GLY A 49 7.91 25.89 13.98
N PRO A 50 7.46 24.91 14.79
CA PRO A 50 6.14 24.91 15.38
C PRO A 50 5.82 26.26 16.04
N VAL A 51 4.69 26.87 15.68
CA VAL A 51 4.21 28.09 16.32
C VAL A 51 3.82 27.74 17.74
N GLU A 52 4.63 28.17 18.72
CA GLU A 52 4.32 28.02 20.13
C GLU A 52 3.01 28.76 20.43
N ARG A 53 2.02 28.00 20.91
CA ARG A 53 0.74 28.50 21.37
C ARG A 53 0.73 28.32 22.88
N ASP A 54 0.45 29.41 23.57
CA ASP A 54 0.41 29.58 25.04
C ASP A 54 1.77 29.78 25.72
N SER A 55 2.09 31.06 25.91
CA SER A 55 3.05 31.59 26.88
C SER A 55 2.31 32.43 27.92
#